data_AF-A0A2V9Q1P2-F1
#
_entry.id   AF-A0A2V9Q1P2-F1
#
_cell.length_a   1.000
_cell.length_b   1.000
_cell.length_c   1.000
_cell.angle_alpha   90.00
_cell.angle_beta   90.00
_cell.angle_gamma   90.00
#
_symmetry.space_group_name_H-M   'P 1'
#
loop_
_entity.id
_entity.type
_entity.pdbx_description
1 polymer ?
#
loop_
_entity_poly.entity_id
_entity_poly.type
_entity_poly.pdbx_seq_one_letter_code
_entity_poly.pdbx_strand_id
1 'polypeptide(L)'
;MSELALRLLHELAEHPIALPPTQAYSSASIGKGYLRGVGVEPILKRQPSFPKEYIGYAQTAFFGGRTSVHIRKVICPVMYVDFVSMYSTINSLMSLWRFVIAREIRVVEHCKEKVEQFLRKLSPEALFEPKTWKHMTGFVKVVPNGDIFPIRSKYSAASNDWQVGTNYVYSKREDALWFSIPDVVASVLLTGRVPEVLDAFLIEPRGTLPNLTSTKLRGMVDVAPARQDFFK
;
A
#
# COMPACT_ATOMS: atom_id res chain seq x y z
N MET A 1 14.15 34.95 -0.79
CA MET A 1 14.47 33.51 -0.73
C MET A 1 14.83 33.00 0.68
N SER A 2 14.63 33.76 1.76
CA SER A 2 15.11 33.39 3.12
C SER A 2 14.07 32.74 4.04
N GLU A 3 12.80 33.14 3.98
CA GLU A 3 11.81 32.72 4.98
C GLU A 3 11.47 31.22 4.94
N LEU A 4 11.16 30.67 3.75
CA LEU A 4 10.80 29.26 3.61
C LEU A 4 11.94 28.33 4.06
N ALA A 5 13.19 28.69 3.75
CA ALA A 5 14.36 27.93 4.15
C ALA A 5 14.55 27.94 5.67
N LEU A 6 14.37 29.11 6.32
CA LEU A 6 14.43 29.22 7.78
C LEU A 6 13.32 28.41 8.46
N ARG A 7 12.08 28.47 7.94
CA ARG A 7 10.96 27.67 8.46
C ARG A 7 11.22 26.17 8.32
N LEU A 8 11.79 25.73 7.21
CA LEU A 8 12.16 24.33 7.01
C LEU A 8 13.26 23.89 7.98
N LEU A 9 14.27 24.72 8.20
CA LEU A 9 15.33 24.44 9.18
C LEU A 9 14.78 24.34 10.61
N HIS A 10 13.85 25.21 10.97
CA HIS A 10 13.17 25.16 12.27
C HIS A 10 12.36 23.87 12.42
N GLU A 11 11.54 23.50 11.43
CA GLU A 11 10.77 22.25 11.49
C GLU A 11 11.69 21.02 11.53
N LEU A 12 12.80 21.04 10.77
CA LEU A 12 13.78 19.95 10.80
C LEU A 12 14.43 19.78 12.19
N ALA A 13 14.69 20.88 12.89
CA ALA A 13 15.29 20.87 14.24
C ALA A 13 14.37 20.23 15.30
N GLU A 14 13.05 20.23 15.09
CA GLU A 14 12.07 19.56 15.97
C GLU A 14 12.15 18.03 15.88
N HIS A 15 12.84 17.47 14.89
CA HIS A 15 12.93 16.03 14.68
C HIS A 15 14.27 15.47 15.16
N PRO A 16 14.28 14.51 16.11
CA PRO A 16 15.52 13.89 16.61
C PRO A 16 16.07 12.86 15.63
N ILE A 17 16.40 13.29 14.41
CA ILE A 17 16.91 12.47 13.32
C ILE A 17 18.22 13.07 12.79
N ALA A 18 19.19 12.21 12.47
CA ALA A 18 20.43 12.62 11.82
C ALA A 18 20.19 12.83 10.30
N LEU A 19 19.50 13.91 9.93
CA LEU A 19 19.25 14.30 8.54
C LEU A 19 19.87 15.68 8.27
N PRO A 20 20.93 15.79 7.44
CA PRO A 20 21.48 17.08 7.06
C PRO A 20 20.44 17.94 6.31
N PRO A 21 20.38 19.26 6.56
CA PRO A 21 19.45 20.14 5.85
C PRO A 21 19.55 20.07 4.32
N THR A 22 20.76 19.88 3.79
CA THR A 22 21.04 19.73 2.36
C THR A 22 20.51 18.42 1.76
N GLN A 23 20.03 17.49 2.60
CA GLN A 23 19.40 16.23 2.22
C GLN A 23 17.90 16.18 2.58
N ALA A 24 17.37 17.24 3.20
CA ALA A 24 15.95 17.40 3.51
C ALA A 24 15.14 17.85 2.28
N TYR A 25 15.22 17.08 1.20
CA TYR A 25 14.58 17.38 -0.08
C TYR A 25 13.04 17.43 -0.02
N SER A 26 12.43 16.75 0.96
CA SER A 26 10.98 16.68 1.15
C SER A 26 10.63 16.18 2.55
N SER A 27 9.36 16.25 2.94
CA SER A 27 8.84 15.59 4.15
C SER A 27 9.13 14.08 4.17
N ALA A 28 9.21 13.43 3.00
CA ALA A 28 9.60 12.03 2.89
C ALA A 28 11.06 11.78 3.33
N SER A 29 11.96 12.77 3.20
CA SER A 29 13.31 12.67 3.74
C SER A 29 13.31 12.56 5.25
N ILE A 30 12.43 13.32 5.93
CA ILE A 30 12.24 13.27 7.39
C ILE A 30 11.72 11.89 7.80
N GLY A 31 10.67 11.38 7.14
CA GLY A 31 10.14 10.04 7.40
C GLY A 31 11.18 8.93 7.21
N LYS A 32 11.98 8.99 6.12
CA LYS A 32 13.12 8.07 5.92
C LYS A 32 14.21 8.25 6.99
N GLY A 33 14.40 9.47 7.48
CA GLY A 33 15.29 9.77 8.59
C GLY A 33 14.88 9.05 9.87
N TYR A 34 13.58 9.06 10.21
CA TYR A 34 13.06 8.27 11.34
C TYR A 34 13.29 6.79 11.14
N LEU A 35 12.92 6.22 9.99
CA LEU A 35 13.12 4.80 9.70
C LEU A 35 14.59 4.39 9.89
N ARG A 36 15.54 5.17 9.36
CA ARG A 36 16.97 4.93 9.61
C ARG A 36 17.35 5.09 11.08
N GLY A 37 16.87 6.14 11.73
CA GLY A 37 17.17 6.45 13.13
C GLY A 37 16.67 5.37 14.10
N VAL A 38 15.58 4.68 13.76
CA VAL A 38 15.05 3.54 14.52
C VAL A 38 15.67 2.19 14.10
N GLY A 39 16.65 2.18 13.19
CA GLY A 39 17.34 0.96 12.77
C GLY A 39 16.64 0.14 11.67
N VAL A 40 15.65 0.70 10.96
CA VAL A 40 15.02 0.03 9.81
C VAL A 40 15.93 0.12 8.59
N GLU A 41 16.40 -1.04 8.15
CA GLU A 41 17.16 -1.17 6.91
C GLU A 41 16.24 -1.49 5.71
N PRO A 42 16.50 -0.97 4.50
CA PRO A 42 15.76 -1.36 3.30
C PRO A 42 15.72 -2.88 3.08
N ILE A 43 14.55 -3.42 2.69
CA ILE A 43 14.36 -4.88 2.57
C ILE A 43 15.32 -5.53 1.56
N LEU A 44 15.61 -4.89 0.44
CA LEU A 44 16.52 -5.43 -0.57
C LEU A 44 18.00 -5.39 -0.15
N LYS A 45 18.35 -4.64 0.90
CA LYS A 45 19.67 -4.77 1.53
C LYS A 45 19.72 -5.97 2.48
N ARG A 46 18.63 -6.20 3.22
CA ARG A 46 18.48 -7.33 4.15
C ARG A 46 18.36 -8.67 3.42
N GLN A 47 17.70 -8.68 2.26
CA GLN A 47 17.45 -9.85 1.42
C GLN A 47 17.79 -9.54 -0.05
N PRO A 48 19.08 -9.46 -0.41
CA PRO A 48 19.49 -9.13 -1.78
C PRO A 48 19.12 -10.21 -2.80
N SER A 49 18.91 -11.45 -2.35
CA SER A 49 18.47 -12.59 -3.16
C SER A 49 16.95 -12.76 -3.23
N PHE A 50 16.15 -11.78 -2.77
CA PHE A 50 14.69 -11.88 -2.86
C PHE A 50 14.27 -12.09 -4.32
N PRO A 51 13.36 -13.06 -4.63
CA PRO A 51 13.08 -13.42 -6.01
C PRO A 51 12.45 -12.25 -6.78
N LYS A 52 13.02 -11.93 -7.93
CA LYS A 52 12.70 -10.71 -8.68
C LYS A 52 11.32 -10.80 -9.34
N GLU A 53 10.84 -12.00 -9.65
CA GLU A 53 9.53 -12.22 -10.24
C GLU A 53 8.40 -11.67 -9.34
N TYR A 54 8.46 -11.90 -8.02
CA TYR A 54 7.46 -11.38 -7.08
C TYR A 54 7.51 -9.87 -6.92
N ILE A 55 8.71 -9.27 -7.05
CA ILE A 55 8.85 -7.82 -7.12
C ILE A 55 8.15 -7.30 -8.39
N GLY A 56 8.37 -7.97 -9.53
CA GLY A 56 7.71 -7.66 -10.79
C GLY A 56 6.20 -7.71 -10.69
N TYR A 57 5.64 -8.81 -10.16
CA TYR A 57 4.20 -8.96 -9.96
C TYR A 57 3.64 -7.85 -9.07
N ALA A 58 4.27 -7.58 -7.93
CA ALA A 58 3.86 -6.51 -7.03
C ALA A 58 3.96 -5.11 -7.67
N GLN A 59 4.99 -4.85 -8.48
CA GLN A 59 5.15 -3.58 -9.20
C GLN A 59 4.05 -3.37 -10.25
N THR A 60 3.64 -4.43 -10.97
CA THR A 60 2.51 -4.32 -11.91
C THR A 60 1.19 -4.03 -11.22
N ALA A 61 1.01 -4.57 -10.00
CA ALA A 61 -0.15 -4.37 -9.16
C ALA A 61 -0.13 -3.08 -8.32
N PHE A 62 0.96 -2.30 -8.35
CA PHE A 62 1.07 -1.09 -7.56
C PHE A 62 0.31 0.04 -8.25
N PHE A 63 -0.69 0.64 -7.61
CA PHE A 63 -1.44 1.78 -8.15
C PHE A 63 -1.48 2.95 -7.17
N GLY A 64 -1.66 4.16 -7.70
CA GLY A 64 -1.78 5.39 -6.91
C GLY A 64 -3.20 5.64 -6.40
N GLY A 65 -3.46 6.87 -5.98
CA GLY A 65 -4.80 7.29 -5.53
C GLY A 65 -5.87 7.10 -6.60
N ARG A 66 -7.09 6.78 -6.16
CA ARG A 66 -8.27 6.65 -7.02
C ARG A 66 -8.87 8.02 -7.31
N THR A 67 -9.13 8.29 -8.59
CA THR A 67 -9.92 9.43 -9.05
C THR A 67 -11.01 8.93 -10.01
N SER A 68 -12.26 9.30 -9.78
CA SER A 68 -13.39 8.90 -10.63
C SER A 68 -14.47 9.98 -10.67
N VAL A 69 -15.16 10.10 -11.81
CA VAL A 69 -16.29 11.02 -12.00
C VAL A 69 -17.52 10.21 -12.37
N HIS A 70 -18.49 10.12 -11.46
CA HIS A 70 -19.75 9.38 -11.68
C HIS A 70 -20.90 10.29 -12.15
N ILE A 71 -20.88 11.57 -11.79
CA ILE A 71 -21.86 12.58 -12.21
C ILE A 71 -21.09 13.72 -12.87
N ARG A 72 -21.38 14.03 -14.13
CA ARG A 72 -20.65 15.05 -14.92
C ARG A 72 -21.61 16.05 -15.53
N LYS A 73 -21.34 17.35 -15.33
CA LYS A 73 -22.13 18.48 -15.89
C LYS A 73 -23.62 18.47 -15.48
N VAL A 74 -23.93 17.96 -14.29
CA VAL A 74 -25.28 17.95 -13.72
C VAL A 74 -25.24 18.65 -12.37
N ILE A 75 -26.13 19.61 -12.14
CA ILE A 75 -26.31 20.27 -10.84
C ILE A 75 -27.14 19.33 -9.96
N CYS A 76 -26.59 18.88 -8.83
CA CYS A 76 -27.29 18.06 -7.85
C CYS A 76 -26.79 18.35 -6.43
N PRO A 77 -27.60 18.08 -5.38
CA PRO A 77 -27.12 18.15 -4.00
C PRO A 77 -25.95 17.19 -3.76
N VAL A 78 -24.94 17.63 -3.01
CA VAL A 78 -23.75 16.84 -2.68
C VAL A 78 -23.41 16.97 -1.19
N MET A 79 -22.75 15.95 -0.63
CA MET A 79 -22.16 15.97 0.71
C MET A 79 -20.67 15.63 0.60
N TYR A 80 -19.82 16.38 1.31
CA TYR A 80 -18.41 16.08 1.41
C TYR A 80 -18.17 15.03 2.51
N VAL A 81 -17.49 13.96 2.15
CA VAL A 81 -17.06 12.90 3.08
C VAL A 81 -15.58 12.64 2.87
N ASP A 82 -14.87 12.33 3.95
CA ASP A 82 -13.43 12.10 3.93
C ASP A 82 -13.03 11.03 4.95
N PHE A 83 -11.92 10.36 4.68
CA PHE A 83 -11.34 9.35 5.56
C PHE A 83 -10.18 9.95 6.35
N VAL A 84 -10.26 9.90 7.68
CA VAL A 84 -9.16 10.32 8.55
C VAL A 84 -7.96 9.40 8.36
N SER A 85 -6.83 9.99 7.97
CA SER A 85 -5.52 9.32 7.85
C SER A 85 -5.58 7.97 7.08
N MET A 86 -6.28 7.93 5.95
CA MET A 86 -6.59 6.71 5.19
C MET A 86 -5.42 5.72 5.10
N TYR A 87 -4.24 6.15 4.61
CA TYR A 87 -3.10 5.25 4.44
C TYR A 87 -2.58 4.66 5.75
N SER A 88 -2.52 5.45 6.83
CA SER A 88 -2.10 4.97 8.16
C SER A 88 -3.12 3.99 8.74
N THR A 89 -4.41 4.25 8.53
CA THR A 89 -5.50 3.36 8.92
C THR A 89 -5.39 2.01 8.21
N ILE A 90 -5.20 2.00 6.89
CA ILE A 90 -5.02 0.75 6.15
C ILE A 90 -3.73 0.01 6.56
N ASN A 91 -2.63 0.74 6.77
CA ASN A 91 -1.37 0.16 7.26
C ASN A 91 -1.58 -0.61 8.58
N SER A 92 -2.28 0.03 9.51
CA SER A 92 -2.64 -0.53 10.82
C SER A 92 -3.56 -1.74 10.71
N LEU A 93 -4.62 -1.65 9.89
CA LEU A 93 -5.62 -2.71 9.72
C LEU A 93 -5.00 -3.97 9.09
N MET A 94 -4.19 -3.80 8.04
CA MET A 94 -3.46 -4.89 7.39
C MET A 94 -2.24 -5.36 8.22
N SER A 95 -1.89 -4.63 9.28
CA SER A 95 -0.70 -4.85 10.09
C SER A 95 0.54 -4.90 9.21
N LEU A 96 0.84 -3.81 8.48
CA LEU A 96 1.97 -3.75 7.56
C LEU A 96 3.28 -3.38 8.26
N TRP A 97 3.23 -2.72 9.43
CA TRP A 97 4.43 -2.36 10.19
C TRP A 97 5.36 -3.55 10.48
N ARG A 98 4.79 -4.73 10.82
CA ARG A 98 5.57 -5.96 11.04
C ARG A 98 6.42 -6.38 9.84
N PHE A 99 6.06 -6.00 8.60
CA PHE A 99 6.87 -6.26 7.41
C PHE A 99 8.02 -5.26 7.30
N VAL A 100 7.81 -4.02 7.71
CA VAL A 100 8.85 -2.98 7.72
C VAL A 100 9.98 -3.41 8.65
N ILE A 101 9.64 -3.90 9.85
CA ILE A 101 10.61 -4.31 10.88
C ILE A 101 11.01 -5.79 10.83
N ALA A 102 10.54 -6.56 9.85
CA ALA A 102 10.86 -7.98 9.75
C ALA A 102 12.36 -8.21 9.47
N ARG A 103 12.93 -9.36 9.85
CA ARG A 103 14.26 -9.72 9.32
C ARG A 103 14.16 -10.15 7.86
N GLU A 104 13.13 -10.91 7.56
CA GLU A 104 12.88 -11.47 6.23
C GLU A 104 11.40 -11.34 5.87
N ILE A 105 11.11 -11.17 4.58
CA ILE A 105 9.81 -11.41 3.98
C ILE A 105 9.91 -12.73 3.21
N ARG A 106 8.98 -13.64 3.47
CA ARG A 106 8.83 -14.89 2.74
C ARG A 106 7.60 -14.84 1.84
N VAL A 107 7.73 -15.42 0.66
CA VAL A 107 6.62 -15.67 -0.24
C VAL A 107 6.03 -17.03 0.10
N VAL A 108 4.71 -17.08 0.22
CA VAL A 108 3.94 -18.32 0.36
C VAL A 108 3.19 -18.52 -0.95
N GLU A 109 3.65 -19.47 -1.74
CA GLU A 109 3.10 -19.81 -3.05
C GLU A 109 1.83 -20.65 -2.94
N HIS A 110 1.19 -20.92 -4.08
CA HIS A 110 0.02 -21.82 -4.19
C HIS A 110 -1.13 -21.46 -3.25
N CYS A 111 -1.36 -20.16 -3.03
CA CYS A 111 -2.39 -19.68 -2.11
C CYS A 111 -3.76 -19.48 -2.78
N LYS A 112 -3.94 -19.96 -4.01
CA LYS A 112 -5.17 -19.78 -4.80
C LYS A 112 -6.42 -20.16 -4.02
N GLU A 113 -6.52 -21.40 -3.55
CA GLU A 113 -7.73 -21.92 -2.88
C GLU A 113 -8.07 -21.11 -1.62
N LYS A 114 -7.04 -20.77 -0.84
CA LYS A 114 -7.18 -19.96 0.38
C LYS A 114 -7.73 -18.57 0.07
N VAL A 115 -7.22 -17.93 -0.99
CA VAL A 115 -7.68 -16.62 -1.43
C VAL A 115 -9.10 -16.70 -2.00
N GLU A 116 -9.43 -17.70 -2.82
CA GLU A 116 -10.79 -17.89 -3.34
C GLU A 116 -11.81 -18.10 -2.22
N GLN A 117 -11.48 -18.91 -1.21
CA GLN A 117 -12.34 -19.11 -0.03
C GLN A 117 -12.56 -17.81 0.75
N PHE A 118 -11.53 -16.98 0.88
CA PHE A 118 -11.63 -15.66 1.50
C PHE A 118 -12.55 -14.74 0.69
N LEU A 119 -12.33 -14.63 -0.63
CA LEU A 119 -13.11 -13.75 -1.50
C LEU A 119 -14.59 -14.16 -1.57
N ARG A 120 -14.91 -15.46 -1.58
CA ARG A 120 -16.30 -15.96 -1.60
C ARG A 120 -17.09 -15.66 -0.33
N LYS A 121 -16.41 -15.46 0.80
CA LYS A 121 -17.02 -15.16 2.11
C LYS A 121 -17.05 -13.66 2.40
N LEU A 122 -16.54 -12.83 1.50
CA LEU A 122 -16.44 -11.40 1.69
C LEU A 122 -17.82 -10.74 1.61
N SER A 123 -18.08 -9.84 2.55
CA SER A 123 -19.21 -8.91 2.50
C SER A 123 -18.74 -7.52 2.95
N PRO A 124 -19.50 -6.46 2.67
CA PRO A 124 -19.20 -5.12 3.21
C PRO A 124 -19.06 -5.12 4.74
N GLU A 125 -19.90 -5.88 5.45
CA GLU A 125 -19.90 -5.98 6.92
C GLU A 125 -18.60 -6.58 7.43
N ALA A 126 -18.03 -7.56 6.72
CA ALA A 126 -16.76 -8.16 7.08
C ALA A 126 -15.60 -7.14 7.06
N LEU A 127 -15.69 -6.04 6.31
CA LEU A 127 -14.65 -4.99 6.29
C LEU A 127 -14.66 -4.10 7.54
N PHE A 128 -15.75 -4.10 8.32
CA PHE A 128 -15.78 -3.43 9.62
C PHE A 128 -15.03 -4.21 10.71
N GLU A 129 -14.70 -5.49 10.45
CA GLU A 129 -13.92 -6.33 11.34
C GLU A 129 -12.41 -6.16 11.06
N PRO A 130 -11.61 -5.56 11.98
CA PRO A 130 -10.18 -5.29 11.71
C PRO A 130 -9.34 -6.52 11.37
N LYS A 131 -9.74 -7.70 11.85
CA LYS A 131 -9.07 -8.98 11.56
C LYS A 131 -9.13 -9.35 10.08
N THR A 132 -10.20 -8.95 9.37
CA THR A 132 -10.42 -9.28 7.95
C THR A 132 -9.29 -8.76 7.08
N TRP A 133 -8.82 -7.54 7.35
CA TRP A 133 -7.77 -6.86 6.60
C TRP A 133 -6.41 -7.59 6.62
N LYS A 134 -6.12 -8.34 7.69
CA LYS A 134 -4.86 -9.09 7.83
C LYS A 134 -4.74 -10.24 6.84
N HIS A 135 -5.84 -10.67 6.22
CA HIS A 135 -5.85 -11.70 5.18
C HIS A 135 -5.50 -11.16 3.79
N MET A 136 -5.34 -9.84 3.65
CA MET A 136 -5.14 -9.18 2.35
C MET A 136 -3.65 -8.92 2.03
N THR A 137 -2.71 -9.47 2.79
CA THR A 137 -1.26 -9.30 2.55
C THR A 137 -0.76 -10.29 1.50
N GLY A 138 -1.04 -10.00 0.23
CA GLY A 138 -0.67 -10.84 -0.91
C GLY A 138 -1.20 -10.32 -2.23
N PHE A 139 -1.01 -11.13 -3.26
CA PHE A 139 -1.35 -10.79 -4.64
C PHE A 139 -2.02 -11.97 -5.34
N VAL A 140 -2.84 -11.66 -6.33
CA VAL A 140 -3.70 -12.61 -7.04
C VAL A 140 -3.54 -12.37 -8.54
N LYS A 141 -3.34 -13.43 -9.30
CA LYS A 141 -3.37 -13.42 -10.75
C LYS A 141 -4.77 -13.80 -11.20
N VAL A 142 -5.45 -12.89 -11.90
CA VAL A 142 -6.84 -13.06 -12.31
C VAL A 142 -7.00 -12.92 -13.81
N VAL A 143 -8.06 -13.53 -14.36
CA VAL A 143 -8.55 -13.27 -15.72
C VAL A 143 -9.75 -12.33 -15.63
N PRO A 144 -9.57 -11.00 -15.80
CA PRO A 144 -10.69 -10.09 -15.82
C PRO A 144 -11.71 -10.44 -16.91
N ASN A 145 -12.99 -10.48 -16.53
CA ASN A 145 -14.12 -10.65 -17.43
C ASN A 145 -15.24 -9.65 -17.11
N GLY A 146 -14.98 -8.37 -17.37
CA GLY A 146 -15.87 -7.27 -16.98
C GLY A 146 -15.79 -6.95 -15.49
N ASP A 147 -14.68 -7.31 -14.86
CA ASP A 147 -14.38 -6.95 -13.47
C ASP A 147 -13.88 -5.51 -13.39
N ILE A 148 -14.09 -4.87 -12.24
CA ILE A 148 -13.71 -3.47 -12.04
C ILE A 148 -12.32 -3.43 -11.39
N PHE A 149 -11.31 -2.95 -12.12
CA PHE A 149 -9.93 -2.90 -11.65
C PHE A 149 -9.24 -1.56 -11.99
N PRO A 150 -8.25 -1.13 -11.19
CA PRO A 150 -7.34 -0.07 -11.60
C PRO A 150 -6.45 -0.56 -12.74
N ILE A 151 -6.33 0.25 -13.80
CA ILE A 151 -5.43 -0.03 -14.92
C ILE A 151 -4.72 1.25 -15.36
N ARG A 152 -3.50 1.07 -15.85
CA ARG A 152 -2.73 2.14 -16.49
C ARG A 152 -3.10 2.22 -17.96
N SER A 153 -3.54 3.38 -18.41
CA SER A 153 -3.82 3.64 -19.82
C SER A 153 -3.63 5.11 -20.15
N LYS A 154 -3.64 5.41 -21.45
CA LYS A 154 -3.58 6.77 -21.99
C LYS A 154 -5.00 7.23 -22.27
N TYR A 155 -5.62 7.89 -21.28
CA TYR A 155 -7.02 8.35 -21.40
C TYR A 155 -7.16 9.67 -22.16
N SER A 156 -6.07 10.43 -22.30
CA SER A 156 -6.04 11.71 -23.02
C SER A 156 -5.16 11.57 -24.26
N ALA A 157 -5.76 11.73 -25.45
CA ALA A 157 -5.00 11.80 -26.69
C ALA A 157 -4.11 13.06 -26.76
N ALA A 158 -4.52 14.14 -26.09
CA ALA A 158 -3.80 15.41 -26.09
C ALA A 158 -2.52 15.36 -25.24
N SER A 159 -2.60 14.79 -24.03
CA SER A 159 -1.42 14.69 -23.15
C SER A 159 -0.61 13.42 -23.41
N ASN A 160 -1.25 12.34 -23.88
CA ASN A 160 -0.61 11.07 -24.21
C ASN A 160 0.16 10.42 -23.04
N ASP A 161 -0.14 10.83 -21.80
CA ASP A 161 0.51 10.35 -20.58
C ASP A 161 -0.14 9.07 -20.06
N TRP A 162 0.66 8.24 -19.40
CA TRP A 162 0.16 7.09 -18.65
C TRP A 162 -0.52 7.56 -17.36
N GLN A 163 -1.80 7.24 -17.25
CA GLN A 163 -2.64 7.58 -16.11
C GLN A 163 -3.28 6.32 -15.54
N VAL A 164 -3.67 6.37 -14.27
CA VAL A 164 -4.41 5.28 -13.61
C VAL A 164 -5.89 5.61 -13.66
N GLY A 165 -6.72 4.63 -14.02
CA GLY A 165 -8.17 4.73 -13.98
C GLY A 165 -8.80 3.42 -13.56
N THR A 166 -9.94 3.48 -12.90
CA THR A 166 -10.73 2.31 -12.51
C THR A 166 -11.76 2.02 -13.60
N ASN A 167 -11.64 0.88 -14.29
CA ASN A 167 -12.47 0.54 -15.45
C ASN A 167 -13.00 -0.89 -15.35
N TYR A 168 -13.98 -1.20 -16.20
CA TYR A 168 -14.27 -2.58 -16.58
C TYR A 168 -13.12 -3.14 -17.40
N VAL A 169 -12.49 -4.20 -16.92
CA VAL A 169 -11.32 -4.83 -17.54
C VAL A 169 -11.72 -6.19 -18.10
N TYR A 170 -11.24 -6.47 -19.32
CA TYR A 170 -11.41 -7.73 -20.01
C TYR A 170 -10.04 -8.23 -20.45
N SER A 171 -9.83 -9.53 -20.35
CA SER A 171 -8.60 -10.18 -20.81
C SER A 171 -8.90 -11.61 -21.23
N LYS A 172 -8.00 -12.19 -22.02
CA LYS A 172 -7.96 -13.64 -22.22
C LYS A 172 -7.13 -14.30 -21.12
N ARG A 173 -7.24 -15.62 -20.97
CA ARG A 173 -6.55 -16.37 -19.92
C ARG A 173 -5.02 -16.20 -20.00
N GLU A 174 -4.47 -16.13 -21.20
CA GLU A 174 -3.04 -15.90 -21.46
C GLU A 174 -2.55 -14.51 -21.02
N ASP A 175 -3.44 -13.52 -20.96
CA ASP A 175 -3.17 -12.12 -20.61
C ASP A 175 -3.57 -11.78 -19.17
N ALA A 176 -3.69 -12.80 -18.30
CA ALA A 176 -4.09 -12.65 -16.92
C ALA A 176 -3.16 -11.71 -16.14
N LEU A 177 -3.76 -10.87 -15.30
CA LEU A 177 -3.09 -9.74 -14.64
C LEU A 177 -2.94 -9.97 -13.14
N TRP A 178 -1.86 -9.44 -12.57
CA TRP A 178 -1.62 -9.44 -11.13
C TRP A 178 -2.22 -8.21 -10.46
N PHE A 179 -2.95 -8.43 -9.37
CA PHE A 179 -3.49 -7.39 -8.51
C PHE A 179 -3.17 -7.66 -7.05
N SER A 180 -3.16 -6.60 -6.23
CA SER A 180 -3.14 -6.78 -4.79
C SER A 180 -4.48 -7.38 -4.32
N ILE A 181 -4.48 -8.17 -3.25
CA ILE A 181 -5.75 -8.69 -2.71
C ILE A 181 -6.77 -7.56 -2.40
N PRO A 182 -6.38 -6.39 -1.83
CA PRO A 182 -7.30 -5.28 -1.65
C PRO A 182 -8.00 -4.80 -2.94
N ASP A 183 -7.30 -4.78 -4.08
CA ASP A 183 -7.91 -4.40 -5.36
C ASP A 183 -8.95 -5.44 -5.82
N VAL A 184 -8.67 -6.73 -5.61
CA VAL A 184 -9.62 -7.82 -5.92
C VAL A 184 -10.82 -7.77 -4.98
N VAL A 185 -10.61 -7.51 -3.69
CA VAL A 185 -11.68 -7.29 -2.70
C VAL A 185 -12.59 -6.14 -3.14
N ALA A 186 -12.02 -5.00 -3.56
CA ALA A 186 -12.80 -3.88 -4.07
C ALA A 186 -13.59 -4.26 -5.33
N SER A 187 -12.99 -5.03 -6.25
CA SER A 187 -13.67 -5.53 -7.45
C SER A 187 -14.87 -6.42 -7.10
N VAL A 188 -14.67 -7.40 -6.20
CA VAL A 188 -15.72 -8.31 -5.72
C VAL A 188 -16.90 -7.55 -5.14
N LEU A 189 -16.65 -6.51 -4.35
CA LEU A 189 -17.71 -5.70 -3.73
C LEU A 189 -18.46 -4.85 -4.75
N LEU A 190 -17.78 -4.35 -5.78
CA LEU A 190 -18.38 -3.52 -6.82
C LEU A 190 -19.16 -4.34 -7.86
N THR A 191 -18.76 -5.59 -8.10
CA THR A 191 -19.36 -6.45 -9.15
C THR A 191 -20.26 -7.55 -8.58
N GLY A 192 -20.12 -7.88 -7.29
CA GLY A 192 -20.79 -9.01 -6.65
C GLY A 192 -20.24 -10.37 -7.08
N ARG A 193 -19.07 -10.44 -7.75
CA ARG A 193 -18.53 -11.68 -8.31
C ARG A 193 -17.05 -11.84 -7.98
N VAL A 194 -16.62 -13.09 -7.77
CA VAL A 194 -15.20 -13.44 -7.65
C VAL A 194 -14.63 -13.66 -9.06
N PRO A 195 -13.60 -12.90 -9.49
CA PRO A 195 -12.99 -13.09 -10.80
C PRO A 195 -12.32 -14.46 -10.89
N GLU A 196 -12.07 -14.94 -12.11
CA GLU A 196 -11.33 -16.20 -12.28
C GLU A 196 -9.89 -16.05 -11.76
N VAL A 197 -9.54 -16.80 -10.72
CA VAL A 197 -8.19 -16.81 -10.15
C VAL A 197 -7.36 -17.92 -10.81
N LEU A 198 -6.22 -17.53 -11.40
CA LEU A 198 -5.25 -18.47 -11.94
C LEU A 198 -4.18 -18.86 -10.92
N ASP A 199 -3.74 -17.89 -10.12
CA ASP A 199 -2.69 -18.08 -9.13
C ASP A 199 -2.82 -17.03 -8.01
N ALA A 200 -2.22 -17.32 -6.84
CA ALA A 200 -2.10 -16.35 -5.77
C ALA A 200 -0.89 -16.69 -4.89
N PHE A 201 -0.25 -15.65 -4.36
CA PHE A 201 0.77 -15.78 -3.34
C PHE A 201 0.53 -14.78 -2.20
N LEU A 202 0.87 -15.20 -1.00
CA LEU A 202 0.88 -14.33 0.18
C LEU A 202 2.31 -13.95 0.55
N ILE A 203 2.45 -12.89 1.34
CA ILE A 203 3.72 -12.53 1.95
C ILE A 203 3.63 -12.63 3.47
N GLU A 204 4.68 -13.16 4.08
CA GLU A 204 4.78 -13.31 5.53
C GLU A 204 6.07 -12.69 6.08
N PRO A 205 5.99 -11.90 7.15
CA PRO A 205 7.17 -11.41 7.84
C PRO A 205 7.76 -12.51 8.73
N ARG A 206 9.09 -12.60 8.79
CA ARG A 206 9.82 -13.55 9.64
C ARG A 206 10.90 -12.84 10.45
N GLY A 207 10.86 -13.09 11.77
CA GLY A 207 11.73 -12.43 12.74
C GLY A 207 11.50 -10.92 12.83
N THR A 208 12.16 -10.28 13.79
CA THR A 208 12.19 -8.81 13.95
C THR A 208 13.64 -8.35 13.92
N LEU A 209 13.90 -7.19 13.35
CA LEU A 209 15.25 -6.61 13.32
C LEU A 209 15.82 -6.48 14.74
N PRO A 210 17.07 -6.92 14.97
CA PRO A 210 17.65 -6.97 16.32
C PRO A 210 18.00 -5.59 16.90
N ASN A 211 18.31 -4.62 16.04
CA ASN A 211 18.86 -3.32 16.45
C ASN A 211 17.83 -2.19 16.36
N LEU A 212 16.55 -2.48 16.62
CA LEU A 212 15.51 -1.46 16.62
C LEU A 212 15.62 -0.58 17.86
N THR A 213 15.71 0.74 17.64
CA THR A 213 15.84 1.74 18.70
C THR A 213 14.57 2.58 18.82
N SER A 214 14.22 2.97 20.04
CA SER A 214 13.09 3.88 20.25
C SER A 214 13.44 5.28 19.76
N THR A 215 12.42 6.04 19.37
CA THR A 215 12.56 7.44 18.95
C THR A 215 11.40 8.27 19.47
N LYS A 216 11.47 9.59 19.26
CA LYS A 216 10.41 10.52 19.62
C LYS A 216 9.96 11.29 18.39
N LEU A 217 8.77 11.01 17.90
CA LEU A 217 8.22 11.70 16.73
C LEU A 217 8.08 13.18 17.04
N ARG A 218 8.80 14.01 16.27
CA ARG A 218 8.88 15.47 16.42
C ARG A 218 9.17 15.88 17.86
N GLY A 219 9.99 15.11 18.58
CA GLY A 219 10.34 15.37 19.98
C GLY A 219 9.18 15.25 20.98
N MET A 220 7.99 14.80 20.55
CA MET A 220 6.77 14.79 21.37
C MET A 220 6.23 13.40 21.69
N VAL A 221 6.17 12.49 20.71
CA VAL A 221 5.52 11.18 20.89
C VAL A 221 6.57 10.07 20.91
N ASP A 222 6.68 9.38 22.04
CA ASP A 222 7.60 8.25 22.18
C ASP A 222 7.10 7.03 21.38
N VAL A 223 8.00 6.45 20.59
CA VAL A 223 7.72 5.29 19.74
C VAL A 223 8.79 4.23 19.97
N ALA A 224 8.33 3.06 20.43
CA ALA A 224 9.12 1.84 20.56
C ALA A 224 8.80 0.90 19.39
N PRO A 225 9.53 0.96 18.26
CA PRO A 225 9.17 0.30 16.99
C PRO A 225 9.05 -1.23 17.08
N ALA A 226 9.75 -1.86 18.03
CA ALA A 226 9.69 -3.31 18.24
C ALA A 226 8.42 -3.77 18.98
N ARG A 227 7.71 -2.85 19.66
CA ARG A 227 6.56 -3.14 20.53
C ARG A 227 5.28 -2.45 20.07
N GLN A 228 5.40 -1.37 19.30
CA GLN A 228 4.30 -0.53 18.84
C GLN A 228 4.26 -0.51 17.31
N ASP A 229 3.06 -0.25 16.78
CA ASP A 229 2.89 0.07 15.36
C ASP A 229 3.23 1.55 15.17
N PHE A 230 4.15 1.86 14.27
CA PHE A 230 4.61 3.24 14.02
C PHE A 230 3.49 4.16 13.51
N PHE A 231 2.40 3.59 12.97
CA PHE A 231 1.28 4.33 12.40
C PHE A 231 0.04 4.40 13.32
N LYS A 232 0.14 3.89 14.55
CA LYS A 232 -0.89 3.98 15.59
C LYS A 232 -0.48 4.93 16.70
#